data_AF-A0A6A4BCN2-F1
#
_entry.id   AF-A0A6A4BCN2-F1
#
_cell.length_a   1.000
_cell.length_b   1.000
_cell.length_c   1.000
_cell.angle_alpha   90.00
_cell.angle_beta   90.00
_cell.angle_gamma   90.00
#
_symmetry.space_group_name_H-M   'P 1'
#
loop_
_entity.id
_entity.type
_entity.pdbx_description
1 polymer ?
#
loop_
_entity_poly.entity_id
_entity_poly.type
_entity_poly.pdbx_seq_one_letter_code
_entity_poly.pdbx_strand_id
1 'polypeptide(L)'
;MAKDAGHIDGSSEGPASPSSLLGASSSGSKRKRDQDSGPIDRASAASGKRPRKERSTSNARMTTRQAAKRAGREASLPSNAVGGGASGDNDCEAASVAGAIQDSDDSIFTLDEVEEAWKTLQQMFDRQKGGKRQIGRRRQAEKFKLSSSQIVLLANRYKAARNRGGQVDYEKASTKRNFDNFTGNADKLKAYEGHVISMLKKALQQKRALDAGCRKKTQEEGTEELVTREAQHLQQIETLQNHIQNLEAQANSDNMQAENRKLQNDLENTNKQLHAALKRSEEDCNKAQENARQASELQLQLATVKKKNTKLKKKNTKLKKKLQAQKAATQSSQTTTWLQTRASKLELNEQRLETAKLKLELRENKLSSKEKEMEKKRVALQEQEQEQNDERSRLKAQRFMLDKEIKRHDEKATTDKQAHETDMMERKAMLDEITKKKDALASHESLKETADDWKQKCIRAENEAAAARVPYATLESLQDEN
;
A
#
# COMPACT_ATOMS: atom_id res chain seq x y z
N MET A 1 35.97 -20.52 43.30
CA MET A 1 37.31 -21.07 43.65
C MET A 1 37.12 -22.48 44.16
N ALA A 2 38.00 -23.44 43.80
CA ALA A 2 38.01 -24.85 44.24
C ALA A 2 36.76 -25.69 43.87
N LYS A 3 36.74 -27.04 43.78
CA LYS A 3 37.70 -28.16 43.58
C LYS A 3 36.85 -29.43 43.26
N ASP A 4 37.29 -30.54 42.66
CA ASP A 4 38.57 -30.92 42.04
C ASP A 4 38.38 -32.08 41.01
N ALA A 5 39.29 -32.15 40.01
CA ALA A 5 39.96 -33.34 39.45
C ALA A 5 39.23 -34.54 38.79
N GLY A 6 39.79 -35.00 37.64
CA GLY A 6 39.42 -36.23 36.92
C GLY A 6 40.03 -36.30 35.51
N HIS A 7 41.28 -36.75 35.39
CA HIS A 7 42.06 -36.89 34.14
C HIS A 7 42.38 -38.37 33.86
N ILE A 8 42.59 -38.76 32.58
CA ILE A 8 43.47 -39.86 32.08
C ILE A 8 43.37 -39.94 30.52
N ASP A 9 44.51 -40.13 29.83
CA ASP A 9 44.72 -40.44 28.39
C ASP A 9 44.29 -41.89 27.99
N GLY A 10 44.29 -42.41 26.75
CA GLY A 10 44.68 -41.95 25.40
C GLY A 10 45.38 -43.08 24.59
N SER A 11 44.95 -43.36 23.35
CA SER A 11 45.60 -44.25 22.31
C SER A 11 45.80 -45.76 22.65
N SER A 12 45.96 -46.75 21.74
CA SER A 12 45.85 -46.90 20.26
C SER A 12 45.90 -48.40 19.87
N GLU A 13 45.36 -48.82 18.71
CA GLU A 13 45.89 -49.83 17.73
C GLU A 13 44.78 -50.44 16.80
N GLY A 14 45.16 -50.93 15.60
CA GLY A 14 44.26 -51.26 14.45
C GLY A 14 43.90 -52.77 14.29
N PRO A 15 43.76 -53.34 13.06
CA PRO A 15 44.03 -52.79 11.71
C PRO A 15 43.01 -53.17 10.58
N ALA A 16 43.44 -52.97 9.32
CA ALA A 16 43.04 -53.64 8.05
C ALA A 16 42.04 -52.96 7.09
N SER A 17 42.56 -52.57 5.92
CA SER A 17 41.82 -52.40 4.64
C SER A 17 41.89 -53.68 3.81
N PRO A 18 41.22 -53.74 2.64
CA PRO A 18 42.03 -53.67 1.42
C PRO A 18 41.50 -52.74 0.33
N SER A 19 42.41 -52.30 -0.53
CA SER A 19 42.18 -51.40 -1.68
C SER A 19 41.93 -52.14 -2.99
N SER A 20 41.20 -51.48 -3.90
CA SER A 20 41.41 -51.51 -5.36
C SER A 20 40.94 -50.13 -5.88
N LEU A 21 41.76 -49.19 -6.39
CA LEU A 21 42.65 -49.23 -7.59
C LEU A 21 41.88 -49.63 -8.86
N LEU A 22 41.89 -48.95 -10.01
CA LEU A 22 42.47 -47.70 -10.57
C LEU A 22 41.52 -47.29 -11.75
N GLY A 23 41.58 -46.16 -12.45
CA GLY A 23 42.50 -45.01 -12.50
C GLY A 23 42.02 -44.02 -13.58
N ALA A 24 42.64 -42.83 -13.67
CA ALA A 24 42.20 -41.74 -14.55
C ALA A 24 42.68 -41.87 -16.02
N SER A 25 42.05 -41.15 -16.97
CA SER A 25 42.71 -40.03 -17.70
C SER A 25 41.94 -39.45 -18.92
N SER A 26 41.62 -38.15 -18.84
CA SER A 26 41.86 -37.10 -19.85
C SER A 26 41.24 -37.09 -21.27
N SER A 27 41.28 -35.88 -21.86
CA SER A 27 40.94 -35.47 -23.24
C SER A 27 39.43 -35.38 -23.60
N GLY A 28 38.95 -34.42 -24.41
CA GLY A 28 39.59 -33.20 -24.91
C GLY A 28 39.44 -32.91 -26.41
N SER A 29 38.26 -32.44 -26.86
CA SER A 29 38.06 -31.60 -28.09
C SER A 29 36.60 -31.11 -28.13
N LYS A 30 36.24 -29.84 -28.39
CA LYS A 30 36.48 -28.87 -29.49
C LYS A 30 35.68 -29.09 -30.79
N ARG A 31 34.73 -28.15 -31.02
CA ARG A 31 34.22 -27.58 -32.31
C ARG A 31 33.22 -28.39 -33.16
N LYS A 32 32.00 -27.86 -33.26
CA LYS A 32 31.37 -27.06 -34.35
C LYS A 32 30.14 -26.36 -33.72
N ARG A 33 29.68 -25.13 -33.98
CA ARG A 33 29.81 -24.13 -35.08
C ARG A 33 29.36 -24.64 -36.44
N ASP A 34 28.09 -24.39 -36.73
CA ASP A 34 27.64 -23.96 -38.05
C ASP A 34 26.97 -22.59 -37.92
N GLN A 35 27.33 -21.70 -38.82
CA GLN A 35 26.68 -20.43 -39.12
C GLN A 35 26.15 -20.58 -40.53
N ASP A 36 24.95 -20.08 -40.82
CA ASP A 36 24.59 -19.73 -42.19
C ASP A 36 23.91 -18.37 -42.19
N SER A 37 24.32 -17.51 -43.12
CA SER A 37 23.83 -16.15 -43.29
C SER A 37 24.01 -15.69 -44.72
N GLY A 38 22.90 -15.37 -45.39
CA GLY A 38 22.84 -14.71 -46.69
C GLY A 38 22.65 -15.64 -47.90
N PRO A 39 22.32 -15.08 -49.09
CA PRO A 39 22.38 -13.65 -49.42
C PRO A 39 21.00 -12.99 -49.68
N ILE A 40 21.07 -11.67 -49.86
CA ILE A 40 19.97 -10.78 -50.28
C ILE A 40 19.96 -10.70 -51.82
N ASP A 41 18.80 -10.73 -52.48
CA ASP A 41 18.61 -9.90 -53.70
C ASP A 41 17.15 -9.53 -54.06
N ARG A 42 16.90 -8.22 -53.98
CA ARG A 42 16.17 -7.33 -54.92
C ARG A 42 15.18 -7.93 -55.96
N ALA A 43 13.89 -7.57 -55.86
CA ALA A 43 13.07 -7.06 -56.99
C ALA A 43 11.74 -6.39 -56.55
N SER A 44 11.19 -5.53 -57.42
CA SER A 44 10.13 -4.53 -57.18
C SER A 44 8.67 -4.99 -57.42
N ALA A 45 7.72 -4.15 -56.98
CA ALA A 45 6.32 -3.92 -57.44
C ALA A 45 5.23 -4.16 -56.37
N ALA A 46 4.13 -3.41 -56.27
CA ALA A 46 3.76 -2.07 -56.78
C ALA A 46 2.47 -1.58 -56.05
N SER A 47 2.12 -0.29 -56.21
CA SER A 47 0.75 0.27 -56.29
C SER A 47 -0.37 -0.24 -55.34
N GLY A 48 -0.94 0.64 -54.50
CA GLY A 48 -2.13 0.26 -53.71
C GLY A 48 -2.85 1.32 -52.87
N LYS A 49 -3.05 2.56 -53.36
CA LYS A 49 -3.97 3.50 -52.67
C LYS A 49 -5.40 2.93 -52.69
N ARG A 50 -6.06 2.80 -51.52
CA ARG A 50 -7.53 2.73 -51.43
C ARG A 50 -8.09 3.57 -50.26
N PRO A 51 -9.36 4.05 -50.35
CA PRO A 51 -9.70 5.34 -49.76
C PRO A 51 -10.69 5.27 -48.59
N ARG A 52 -10.78 6.42 -47.91
CA ARG A 52 -11.84 6.87 -46.99
C ARG A 52 -13.23 6.55 -47.55
N LYS A 53 -14.11 5.92 -46.75
CA LYS A 53 -15.54 5.75 -47.06
C LYS A 53 -16.39 6.46 -46.01
N GLU A 54 -17.46 7.09 -46.49
CA GLU A 54 -18.26 8.03 -45.70
C GLU A 54 -19.44 7.38 -44.97
N ARG A 55 -20.00 8.20 -44.08
CA ARG A 55 -21.19 8.02 -43.25
C ARG A 55 -22.43 7.73 -44.11
N SER A 56 -23.30 6.83 -43.65
CA SER A 56 -24.71 6.82 -44.08
C SER A 56 -25.64 6.51 -42.91
N THR A 57 -26.85 7.02 -42.99
CA THR A 57 -27.84 7.11 -41.92
C THR A 57 -29.05 6.23 -42.19
N SER A 58 -29.60 5.57 -41.16
CA SER A 58 -31.00 5.15 -41.17
C SER A 58 -31.54 5.03 -39.75
N ASN A 59 -32.59 5.80 -39.45
CA ASN A 59 -33.34 5.67 -38.20
C ASN A 59 -34.22 4.41 -38.24
N ALA A 60 -34.34 3.71 -37.11
CA ALA A 60 -35.46 2.81 -36.85
C ALA A 60 -35.96 3.02 -35.41
N ARG A 61 -37.28 3.14 -35.28
CA ARG A 61 -38.01 3.70 -34.13
C ARG A 61 -38.68 2.55 -33.38
N MET A 62 -38.45 2.42 -32.07
CA MET A 62 -39.41 1.75 -31.19
C MET A 62 -39.47 2.43 -29.82
N THR A 63 -40.67 2.82 -29.44
CA THR A 63 -41.02 3.48 -28.18
C THR A 63 -41.97 2.59 -27.40
N THR A 64 -41.66 2.29 -26.14
CA THR A 64 -42.71 1.96 -25.16
C THR A 64 -42.35 2.57 -23.80
N ARG A 65 -43.23 3.43 -23.28
CA ARG A 65 -43.20 3.89 -21.88
C ARG A 65 -43.87 2.84 -21.00
N GLN A 66 -43.35 2.62 -19.80
CA GLN A 66 -44.20 2.39 -18.63
C GLN A 66 -43.72 3.28 -17.47
N ALA A 67 -44.66 3.71 -16.63
CA ALA A 67 -44.46 4.62 -15.52
C ALA A 67 -45.45 4.29 -14.39
N ALA A 68 -45.14 4.78 -13.18
CA ALA A 68 -45.85 4.58 -11.91
C ALA A 68 -45.67 3.17 -11.29
N LYS A 69 -45.61 3.02 -9.96
CA LYS A 69 -46.15 3.87 -8.88
C LYS A 69 -45.16 4.15 -7.72
N ARG A 70 -45.42 5.26 -7.01
CA ARG A 70 -44.81 5.64 -5.72
C ARG A 70 -45.54 4.96 -4.54
N ALA A 71 -44.78 4.64 -3.48
CA ALA A 71 -45.06 4.87 -2.04
C ALA A 71 -44.13 3.95 -1.21
N GLY A 72 -43.51 4.34 -0.11
CA GLY A 72 -43.37 5.65 0.53
C GLY A 72 -42.86 5.47 1.97
N ARG A 73 -41.88 6.27 2.42
CA ARG A 73 -41.56 6.49 3.83
C ARG A 73 -40.64 7.71 3.98
N GLU A 74 -41.07 8.64 4.81
CA GLU A 74 -40.28 9.80 5.23
C GLU A 74 -39.42 9.44 6.46
N ALA A 75 -38.24 10.06 6.59
CA ALA A 75 -37.79 10.78 7.80
C ALA A 75 -36.28 11.10 7.75
N SER A 76 -35.97 12.34 7.38
CA SER A 76 -34.94 13.21 7.97
C SER A 76 -33.61 12.64 8.50
N LEU A 77 -32.52 12.93 7.77
CA LEU A 77 -31.25 13.39 8.34
C LEU A 77 -30.71 14.58 7.51
N PRO A 78 -29.93 15.51 8.11
CA PRO A 78 -29.89 16.90 7.64
C PRO A 78 -28.88 17.20 6.52
N SER A 79 -29.22 18.25 5.78
CA SER A 79 -28.42 18.90 4.73
C SER A 79 -27.13 19.52 5.25
N ASN A 80 -26.07 19.46 4.44
CA ASN A 80 -25.39 20.68 3.97
C ASN A 80 -24.48 20.36 2.77
N ALA A 81 -25.04 20.52 1.57
CA ALA A 81 -24.30 20.54 0.32
C ALA A 81 -24.68 21.81 -0.46
N VAL A 82 -23.72 22.71 -0.59
CA VAL A 82 -23.67 23.82 -1.55
C VAL A 82 -22.24 23.76 -2.07
N GLY A 83 -21.96 23.46 -3.34
CA GLY A 83 -22.59 24.01 -4.53
C GLY A 83 -21.78 25.25 -4.95
N GLY A 84 -21.08 25.28 -6.07
CA GLY A 84 -20.89 24.25 -7.09
C GLY A 84 -19.77 24.63 -8.04
N GLY A 85 -19.51 23.78 -9.04
CA GLY A 85 -18.62 24.15 -10.14
C GLY A 85 -19.30 25.17 -11.05
N ALA A 86 -18.72 26.37 -11.15
CA ALA A 86 -19.14 27.39 -12.11
C ALA A 86 -18.08 27.51 -13.23
N SER A 87 -18.38 26.91 -14.37
CA SER A 87 -17.88 27.41 -15.65
C SER A 87 -18.49 28.80 -15.85
N GLY A 88 -17.66 29.81 -16.03
CA GLY A 88 -18.10 31.20 -16.22
C GLY A 88 -17.13 31.93 -17.13
N ASP A 89 -17.63 32.33 -18.29
CA ASP A 89 -16.88 33.06 -19.30
C ASP A 89 -16.36 34.40 -18.77
N ASN A 90 -15.25 34.87 -19.33
CA ASN A 90 -14.82 36.25 -19.21
C ASN A 90 -14.41 36.76 -20.59
N ASP A 91 -15.43 36.94 -21.43
CA ASP A 91 -15.36 37.85 -22.57
C ASP A 91 -14.98 39.24 -22.02
N CYS A 92 -13.76 39.68 -22.33
CA CYS A 92 -13.25 40.96 -21.85
C CYS A 92 -13.86 42.10 -22.67
N GLU A 93 -14.88 42.79 -22.16
CA GLU A 93 -15.33 44.04 -22.77
C GLU A 93 -14.51 45.22 -22.24
N ALA A 94 -14.00 46.05 -23.17
CA ALA A 94 -13.07 47.14 -22.87
C ALA A 94 -13.78 48.50 -22.75
N ALA A 95 -15.04 48.51 -22.30
CA ALA A 95 -15.94 49.66 -22.42
C ALA A 95 -16.76 49.97 -21.14
N SER A 96 -16.07 50.10 -20.00
CA SER A 96 -16.59 50.87 -18.85
C SER A 96 -15.45 51.70 -18.25
N VAL A 97 -15.29 52.91 -18.79
CA VAL A 97 -14.44 53.97 -18.22
C VAL A 97 -15.31 54.81 -17.27
N ALA A 98 -14.70 55.29 -16.18
CA ALA A 98 -15.26 56.19 -15.16
C ALA A 98 -16.33 55.59 -14.22
N GLY A 99 -15.87 55.06 -13.08
CA GLY A 99 -16.71 54.72 -11.93
C GLY A 99 -15.96 53.97 -10.84
N ALA A 100 -15.64 54.66 -9.73
CA ALA A 100 -15.10 54.09 -8.49
C ALA A 100 -13.81 53.23 -8.58
N ILE A 101 -12.65 53.91 -8.60
CA ILE A 101 -11.43 53.39 -7.95
C ILE A 101 -10.90 54.50 -7.03
N GLN A 102 -11.26 54.43 -5.76
CA GLN A 102 -10.62 55.15 -4.67
C GLN A 102 -10.48 54.19 -3.49
N ASP A 103 -9.49 53.32 -3.57
CA ASP A 103 -8.81 52.78 -2.39
C ASP A 103 -7.31 53.08 -2.60
N SER A 104 -6.83 54.04 -1.83
CA SER A 104 -5.53 54.68 -2.02
C SER A 104 -4.42 53.85 -1.40
N ASP A 105 -3.63 53.20 -2.25
CA ASP A 105 -2.25 52.83 -1.93
C ASP A 105 -1.37 53.05 -3.19
N ASP A 106 -1.13 54.33 -3.47
CA ASP A 106 -0.26 54.86 -4.55
C ASP A 106 1.24 54.61 -4.29
N SER A 107 1.56 53.51 -3.59
CA SER A 107 2.92 52.99 -3.54
C SER A 107 3.33 52.54 -4.93
N ILE A 108 4.11 53.40 -5.58
CA ILE A 108 4.87 53.11 -6.80
C ILE A 108 5.83 51.98 -6.44
N PHE A 109 5.74 50.85 -7.14
CA PHE A 109 6.69 49.75 -6.99
C PHE A 109 8.12 50.27 -6.88
N THR A 110 8.84 49.83 -5.85
CA THR A 110 10.29 50.07 -5.77
C THR A 110 11.00 49.40 -6.95
N LEU A 111 12.22 49.86 -7.27
CA LEU A 111 12.98 49.39 -8.44
C LEU A 111 13.12 47.86 -8.45
N ASP A 112 13.40 47.29 -7.29
CA ASP A 112 13.57 45.84 -7.08
C ASP A 112 12.23 45.09 -7.12
N GLU A 113 11.16 45.66 -6.56
CA GLU A 113 9.82 45.07 -6.65
C GLU A 113 9.28 45.03 -8.08
N VAL A 114 9.61 46.00 -8.96
CA VAL A 114 9.24 45.90 -10.39
C VAL A 114 9.95 44.71 -11.05
N GLU A 115 11.23 44.48 -10.71
CA GLU A 115 11.99 43.35 -11.24
C GLU A 115 11.43 42.01 -10.74
N GLU A 116 11.12 41.90 -9.45
CA GLU A 116 10.52 40.70 -8.86
C GLU A 116 9.10 40.45 -9.39
N ALA A 117 8.27 41.49 -9.47
CA ALA A 117 6.92 41.40 -10.02
C ALA A 117 6.93 40.97 -11.50
N TRP A 118 7.89 41.45 -12.29
CA TRP A 118 8.04 41.03 -13.68
C TRP A 118 8.45 39.56 -13.80
N LYS A 119 9.44 39.11 -13.02
CA LYS A 119 9.88 37.69 -13.01
C LYS A 119 8.75 36.75 -12.57
N THR A 120 7.98 37.14 -11.56
CA THR A 120 6.83 36.36 -11.06
C THR A 120 5.67 36.35 -12.03
N LEU A 121 5.36 37.48 -12.70
CA LEU A 121 4.32 37.55 -13.74
C LEU A 121 4.65 36.64 -14.94
N GLN A 122 5.92 36.58 -15.35
CA GLN A 122 6.39 35.64 -16.38
C GLN A 122 6.14 34.18 -15.95
N GLN A 123 6.59 33.80 -14.75
CA GLN A 123 6.40 32.45 -14.21
C GLN A 123 4.92 32.08 -14.06
N MET A 124 4.06 33.02 -13.63
CA MET A 124 2.62 32.84 -13.53
C MET A 124 2.00 32.49 -14.89
N PHE A 125 2.37 33.23 -15.95
CA PHE A 125 1.88 32.93 -17.30
C PHE A 125 2.44 31.63 -17.89
N ASP A 126 3.69 31.25 -17.58
CA ASP A 126 4.26 29.99 -18.06
C ASP A 126 3.62 28.77 -17.36
N ARG A 127 3.34 28.87 -16.06
CA ARG A 127 2.48 27.90 -15.34
C ARG A 127 1.09 27.79 -16.00
N GLN A 128 0.49 28.92 -16.37
CA GLN A 128 -0.82 28.96 -17.03
C GLN A 128 -0.81 28.30 -18.43
N LYS A 129 0.27 28.48 -19.21
CA LYS A 129 0.45 27.82 -20.52
C LYS A 129 0.59 26.30 -20.42
N GLY A 130 1.21 25.79 -19.34
CA GLY A 130 1.38 24.36 -19.12
C GLY A 130 0.07 23.59 -18.88
N GLY A 131 -1.04 24.27 -18.58
CA GLY A 131 -2.28 23.63 -18.12
C GLY A 131 -3.38 23.37 -19.16
N LYS A 132 -3.50 24.16 -20.24
CA LYS A 132 -4.67 24.07 -21.16
C LYS A 132 -4.35 24.33 -22.64
N ARG A 133 -5.18 23.73 -23.49
CA ARG A 133 -5.05 23.65 -24.96
C ARG A 133 -5.28 25.00 -25.66
N GLN A 134 -4.67 25.11 -26.85
CA GLN A 134 -4.88 26.09 -27.93
C GLN A 134 -5.85 27.25 -27.65
N ILE A 135 -5.29 28.45 -27.46
CA ILE A 135 -6.04 29.72 -27.42
C ILE A 135 -6.80 29.88 -28.75
N GLY A 136 -8.11 30.14 -28.68
CA GLY A 136 -8.96 30.35 -29.85
C GLY A 136 -8.51 31.53 -30.71
N ARG A 137 -8.90 31.54 -31.99
CA ARG A 137 -8.67 32.71 -32.86
C ARG A 137 -9.46 33.90 -32.30
N ARG A 138 -8.77 35.03 -32.06
CA ARG A 138 -9.40 36.27 -31.56
C ARG A 138 -10.55 36.70 -32.46
N ARG A 139 -11.64 37.18 -31.85
CA ARG A 139 -12.78 37.78 -32.57
C ARG A 139 -12.40 39.20 -33.06
N GLN A 140 -13.01 39.69 -34.14
CA GLN A 140 -12.68 41.02 -34.68
C GLN A 140 -13.01 42.18 -33.71
N ALA A 141 -14.00 42.00 -32.82
CA ALA A 141 -14.29 42.92 -31.71
C ALA A 141 -13.12 43.08 -30.71
N GLU A 142 -12.14 42.16 -30.73
CA GLU A 142 -11.02 42.11 -29.79
C GLU A 142 -9.72 42.72 -30.34
N LYS A 143 -9.83 43.57 -31.38
CA LYS A 143 -8.68 44.10 -32.13
C LYS A 143 -7.56 44.62 -31.24
N PHE A 144 -7.89 45.35 -30.17
CA PHE A 144 -6.94 45.97 -29.24
C PHE A 144 -6.67 45.16 -27.97
N LYS A 145 -7.02 43.87 -27.87
CA LYS A 145 -6.68 43.07 -26.67
C LYS A 145 -5.20 42.64 -26.68
N LEU A 146 -4.55 42.69 -25.53
CA LEU A 146 -3.19 42.13 -25.33
C LEU A 146 -3.26 40.63 -25.03
N SER A 147 -2.35 39.83 -25.58
CA SER A 147 -2.10 38.45 -25.14
C SER A 147 -1.23 38.44 -23.88
N SER A 148 -1.20 37.33 -23.16
CA SER A 148 -0.28 37.11 -22.03
C SER A 148 1.18 37.43 -22.39
N SER A 149 1.64 37.09 -23.60
CA SER A 149 2.98 37.44 -24.08
C SER A 149 3.15 38.94 -24.35
N GLN A 150 2.14 39.62 -24.89
CA GLN A 150 2.15 41.07 -25.09
C GLN A 150 2.10 41.83 -23.75
N ILE A 151 1.37 41.32 -22.76
CA ILE A 151 1.34 41.85 -21.38
C ILE A 151 2.73 41.78 -20.74
N VAL A 152 3.42 40.64 -20.82
CA VAL A 152 4.82 40.49 -20.37
C VAL A 152 5.76 41.47 -21.10
N LEU A 153 5.63 41.61 -22.42
CA LEU A 153 6.47 42.50 -23.21
C LEU A 153 6.23 43.97 -22.89
N LEU A 154 5.00 44.34 -22.49
CA LEU A 154 4.66 45.68 -22.02
C LEU A 154 5.19 45.89 -20.60
N ALA A 155 5.07 44.89 -19.71
CA ALA A 155 5.65 44.90 -18.37
C ALA A 155 7.18 45.05 -18.37
N ASN A 156 7.89 44.39 -19.31
CA ASN A 156 9.33 44.54 -19.46
C ASN A 156 9.73 45.96 -19.93
N ARG A 157 8.89 46.60 -20.76
CA ARG A 157 9.10 48.00 -21.16
C ARG A 157 8.81 48.97 -20.02
N TYR A 158 7.77 48.71 -19.23
CA TYR A 158 7.46 49.43 -18.00
C TYR A 158 8.64 49.36 -17.01
N LYS A 159 9.19 48.15 -16.78
CA LYS A 159 10.44 47.97 -16.05
C LYS A 159 11.58 48.80 -16.64
N ALA A 160 11.88 48.65 -17.94
CA ALA A 160 12.98 49.37 -18.58
C ALA A 160 12.83 50.90 -18.55
N ALA A 161 11.60 51.42 -18.52
CA ALA A 161 11.31 52.84 -18.36
C ALA A 161 11.51 53.30 -16.91
N ARG A 162 10.98 52.56 -15.92
CA ARG A 162 11.18 52.80 -14.49
C ARG A 162 12.66 52.76 -14.09
N ASN A 163 13.43 51.80 -14.59
CA ASN A 163 14.88 51.71 -14.41
C ASN A 163 15.67 52.90 -14.99
N ARG A 164 15.04 53.73 -15.84
CA ARG A 164 15.63 54.96 -16.41
C ARG A 164 15.00 56.24 -15.83
N GLY A 165 14.14 56.12 -14.82
CA GLY A 165 13.37 57.25 -14.27
C GLY A 165 12.36 57.87 -15.23
N GLY A 166 12.02 57.19 -16.34
CA GLY A 166 11.20 57.73 -17.42
C GLY A 166 9.85 57.02 -17.60
N GLN A 167 9.03 57.55 -18.50
CA GLN A 167 7.79 56.92 -18.96
C GLN A 167 8.04 55.94 -20.12
N VAL A 168 7.09 55.03 -20.35
CA VAL A 168 7.14 54.13 -21.51
C VAL A 168 6.84 54.92 -22.79
N ASP A 169 7.73 54.82 -23.76
CA ASP A 169 7.54 55.34 -25.12
C ASP A 169 6.51 54.46 -25.86
N TYR A 170 5.23 54.84 -25.76
CA TYR A 170 4.09 54.11 -26.32
C TYR A 170 4.00 54.23 -27.84
N GLU A 171 4.42 55.34 -28.44
CA GLU A 171 4.43 55.53 -29.88
C GLU A 171 5.41 54.53 -30.53
N LYS A 172 6.67 54.51 -30.07
CA LYS A 172 7.68 53.54 -30.49
C LYS A 172 7.39 52.11 -30.04
N ALA A 173 6.51 51.92 -29.06
CA ALA A 173 6.01 50.60 -28.70
C ALA A 173 4.97 50.09 -29.69
N SER A 174 4.04 50.94 -30.12
CA SER A 174 2.93 50.62 -31.02
C SER A 174 3.39 50.26 -32.44
N THR A 175 4.49 50.85 -32.92
CA THR A 175 5.06 50.61 -34.26
C THR A 175 5.93 49.34 -34.36
N LYS A 176 6.07 48.56 -33.28
CA LYS A 176 6.87 47.32 -33.29
C LYS A 176 5.97 46.10 -33.51
N ARG A 177 6.48 45.12 -34.28
CA ARG A 177 5.89 43.79 -34.61
C ARG A 177 5.17 43.03 -33.48
N ASN A 178 5.52 43.31 -32.23
CA ASN A 178 4.85 42.68 -31.07
C ASN A 178 3.48 43.33 -30.73
N PHE A 179 3.18 44.51 -31.27
CA PHE A 179 1.98 45.31 -31.00
C PHE A 179 1.33 45.85 -32.30
N ASP A 180 1.49 45.17 -33.45
CA ASP A 180 1.02 45.66 -34.76
C ASP A 180 -0.45 46.13 -34.77
N ASN A 181 -1.32 45.46 -34.01
CA ASN A 181 -2.73 45.84 -33.82
C ASN A 181 -2.94 47.27 -33.25
N PHE A 182 -1.92 47.87 -32.65
CA PHE A 182 -1.93 49.19 -32.03
C PHE A 182 -1.19 50.26 -32.86
N THR A 183 -0.67 49.92 -34.03
CA THR A 183 0.03 50.89 -34.90
C THR A 183 -0.87 52.11 -35.17
N GLY A 184 -0.35 53.32 -34.95
CA GLY A 184 -1.11 54.57 -35.04
C GLY A 184 -2.19 54.75 -33.95
N ASN A 185 -2.16 53.95 -32.87
CA ASN A 185 -3.12 53.95 -31.76
C ASN A 185 -2.38 53.85 -30.41
N ALA A 186 -1.37 54.69 -30.19
CA ALA A 186 -0.51 54.65 -28.99
C ALA A 186 -1.31 54.83 -27.68
N ASP A 187 -2.35 55.67 -27.67
CA ASP A 187 -3.19 55.91 -26.49
C ASP A 187 -3.89 54.66 -25.97
N LYS A 188 -4.31 53.77 -26.89
CA LYS A 188 -4.94 52.48 -26.53
C LYS A 188 -3.93 51.53 -25.91
N LEU A 189 -2.65 51.62 -26.28
CA LEU A 189 -1.58 50.85 -25.66
C LEU A 189 -1.18 51.44 -24.28
N LYS A 190 -1.21 52.77 -24.15
CA LYS A 190 -1.01 53.49 -22.89
C LYS A 190 -2.10 53.17 -21.87
N ALA A 191 -3.36 53.06 -22.29
CA ALA A 191 -4.48 52.65 -21.42
C ALA A 191 -4.27 51.27 -20.75
N TYR A 192 -3.47 50.37 -21.34
CA TYR A 192 -3.12 49.09 -20.72
C TYR A 192 -2.03 49.17 -19.64
N GLU A 193 -1.40 50.33 -19.40
CA GLU A 193 -0.38 50.48 -18.36
C GLU A 193 -0.92 50.13 -16.96
N GLY A 194 -2.08 50.68 -16.58
CA GLY A 194 -2.74 50.37 -15.31
C GLY A 194 -3.10 48.88 -15.16
N HIS A 195 -3.51 48.23 -16.25
CA HIS A 195 -3.78 46.79 -16.26
C HIS A 195 -2.50 45.95 -16.06
N VAL A 196 -1.39 46.35 -16.70
CA VAL A 196 -0.08 45.71 -16.50
C VAL A 196 0.40 45.88 -15.05
N ILE A 197 0.27 47.08 -14.47
CA ILE A 197 0.62 47.38 -13.07
C ILE A 197 -0.21 46.52 -12.11
N SER A 198 -1.52 46.39 -12.34
CA SER A 198 -2.41 45.53 -11.55
C SER A 198 -1.99 44.05 -11.62
N MET A 199 -1.68 43.55 -12.83
CA MET A 199 -1.20 42.17 -13.03
C MET A 199 0.16 41.91 -12.34
N LEU A 200 1.07 42.88 -12.34
CA LEU A 200 2.32 42.84 -11.58
C LEU A 200 2.06 42.77 -10.07
N LYS A 201 1.15 43.61 -9.52
CA LYS A 201 0.83 43.62 -8.08
C LYS A 201 0.25 42.26 -7.65
N LYS A 202 -0.66 41.72 -8.47
CA LYS A 202 -1.30 40.41 -8.24
C LYS A 202 -0.32 39.24 -8.28
N ALA A 203 0.60 39.20 -9.24
CA ALA A 203 1.60 38.13 -9.34
C ALA A 203 2.55 38.12 -8.12
N LEU A 204 2.97 39.30 -7.67
CA LEU A 204 3.86 39.46 -6.52
C LEU A 204 3.14 39.14 -5.19
N GLN A 205 1.86 39.53 -5.04
CA GLN A 205 1.03 39.10 -3.91
C GLN A 205 0.84 37.58 -3.86
N GLN A 206 0.61 36.93 -5.00
CA GLN A 206 0.52 35.47 -5.07
C GLN A 206 1.83 34.77 -4.70
N LYS A 207 2.99 35.32 -5.09
CA LYS A 207 4.29 34.82 -4.60
C LYS A 207 4.40 34.96 -3.08
N ARG A 208 4.16 36.15 -2.52
CA ARG A 208 4.23 36.39 -1.07
C ARG A 208 3.32 35.42 -0.28
N ALA A 209 2.13 35.09 -0.80
CA ALA A 209 1.22 34.11 -0.20
C ALA A 209 1.75 32.66 -0.27
N LEU A 210 2.38 32.25 -1.38
CA LEU A 210 3.02 30.94 -1.49
C LEU A 210 4.22 30.81 -0.54
N ASP A 211 5.08 31.84 -0.50
CA ASP A 211 6.26 31.84 0.36
C ASP A 211 5.89 31.84 1.86
N ALA A 212 4.81 32.53 2.25
CA ALA A 212 4.27 32.49 3.62
C ALA A 212 3.70 31.11 4.01
N GLY A 213 3.14 30.36 3.05
CA GLY A 213 2.72 28.97 3.24
C GLY A 213 3.90 27.99 3.25
N CYS A 214 5.03 28.35 2.63
CA CYS A 214 6.27 27.58 2.59
C CYS A 214 7.24 27.95 3.72
N ARG A 215 6.77 27.99 4.98
CA ARG A 215 7.68 27.91 6.12
C ARG A 215 8.46 26.60 6.02
N LYS A 216 9.76 26.69 5.72
CA LYS A 216 10.68 25.56 5.88
C LYS A 216 10.75 25.29 7.38
N LYS A 217 10.13 24.19 7.83
CA LYS A 217 10.27 23.75 9.22
C LYS A 217 11.76 23.59 9.51
N THR A 218 12.20 24.04 10.68
CA THR A 218 13.60 23.83 11.07
C THR A 218 13.84 22.33 11.25
N GLN A 219 15.11 21.91 11.22
CA GLN A 219 15.45 20.51 11.45
C GLN A 219 14.99 20.04 12.84
N GLU A 220 15.02 20.95 13.82
CA GLU A 220 14.56 20.74 15.20
C GLU A 220 13.04 20.51 15.27
N GLU A 221 12.22 21.39 14.67
CA GLU A 221 10.75 21.19 14.54
C GLU A 221 10.42 19.84 13.87
N GLY A 222 11.18 19.45 12.85
CA GLY A 222 11.02 18.15 12.20
C GLY A 222 11.37 16.96 13.09
N THR A 223 12.38 17.07 13.96
CA THR A 223 12.71 16.02 14.93
C THR A 223 11.69 15.91 16.07
N GLU A 224 11.15 17.03 16.56
CA GLU A 224 10.11 17.03 17.59
C GLU A 224 8.79 16.42 17.08
N GLU A 225 8.40 16.72 15.84
CA GLU A 225 7.26 16.08 15.17
C GLU A 225 7.45 14.56 14.97
N LEU A 226 8.67 14.10 14.74
CA LEU A 226 8.98 12.67 14.63
C LEU A 226 8.89 11.98 16.00
N VAL A 227 9.52 12.53 17.04
CA VAL A 227 9.52 11.95 18.40
C VAL A 227 8.10 11.90 18.99
N THR A 228 7.32 12.97 18.83
CA THR A 228 5.91 13.00 19.28
C THR A 228 5.04 11.98 18.54
N ARG A 229 5.27 11.80 17.23
CA ARG A 229 4.57 10.79 16.43
C ARG A 229 5.00 9.36 16.78
N GLU A 230 6.27 9.12 17.05
CA GLU A 230 6.80 7.83 17.50
C GLU A 230 6.17 7.41 18.84
N ALA A 231 6.10 8.33 19.81
CA ALA A 231 5.41 8.10 21.08
C ALA A 231 3.92 7.74 20.90
N GLN A 232 3.21 8.43 20.00
CA GLN A 232 1.82 8.10 19.66
C GLN A 232 1.68 6.71 19.02
N HIS A 233 2.57 6.35 18.11
CA HIS A 233 2.57 5.02 17.49
C HIS A 233 2.86 3.92 18.52
N LEU A 234 3.79 4.13 19.45
CA LEU A 234 4.09 3.17 20.54
C LEU A 234 2.87 2.97 21.45
N GLN A 235 2.18 4.04 21.83
CA GLN A 235 0.93 3.97 22.62
C GLN A 235 -0.19 3.23 21.87
N GLN A 236 -0.27 3.38 20.54
CA GLN A 236 -1.20 2.61 19.70
C GLN A 236 -0.83 1.13 19.61
N ILE A 237 0.46 0.80 19.56
CA ILE A 237 0.94 -0.59 19.57
C ILE A 237 0.59 -1.26 20.90
N GLU A 238 0.85 -0.60 22.03
CA GLU A 238 0.53 -1.12 23.37
C GLU A 238 -0.98 -1.35 23.56
N THR A 239 -1.82 -0.41 23.13
CA THR A 239 -3.29 -0.57 23.21
C THR A 239 -3.80 -1.70 22.32
N LEU A 240 -3.22 -1.91 21.14
CA LEU A 240 -3.55 -3.06 20.29
C LEU A 240 -3.07 -4.39 20.89
N GLN A 241 -1.88 -4.45 21.48
CA GLN A 241 -1.37 -5.63 22.16
C GLN A 241 -2.26 -6.03 23.34
N ASN A 242 -2.67 -5.06 24.17
CA ASN A 242 -3.63 -5.28 25.25
C ASN A 242 -5.00 -5.75 24.73
N HIS A 243 -5.46 -5.26 23.58
CA HIS A 243 -6.71 -5.74 22.97
C HIS A 243 -6.59 -7.20 22.49
N ILE A 244 -5.46 -7.57 21.87
CA ILE A 244 -5.19 -8.95 21.42
C ILE A 244 -5.17 -9.92 22.60
N GLN A 245 -4.43 -9.60 23.67
CA GLN A 245 -4.37 -10.45 24.87
C GLN A 245 -5.75 -10.66 25.51
N ASN A 246 -6.59 -9.63 25.54
CA ASN A 246 -7.97 -9.75 26.04
C ASN A 246 -8.84 -10.65 25.14
N LEU A 247 -8.69 -10.57 23.81
CA LEU A 247 -9.39 -11.46 22.88
C LEU A 247 -8.91 -12.91 22.99
N GLU A 248 -7.62 -13.15 23.17
CA GLU A 248 -7.05 -14.49 23.41
C GLU A 248 -7.55 -15.08 24.73
N ALA A 249 -7.57 -14.30 25.81
CA ALA A 249 -8.13 -14.72 27.10
C ALA A 249 -9.63 -15.04 27.00
N GLN A 250 -10.40 -14.23 26.28
CA GLN A 250 -11.83 -14.48 26.03
C GLN A 250 -12.05 -15.75 25.22
N ALA A 251 -11.32 -15.94 24.12
CA ALA A 251 -11.43 -17.14 23.27
C ALA A 251 -11.09 -18.43 24.04
N ASN A 252 -10.06 -18.40 24.89
CA ASN A 252 -9.71 -19.52 25.76
C ASN A 252 -10.82 -19.81 26.79
N SER A 253 -11.39 -18.78 27.41
CA SER A 253 -12.52 -18.90 28.34
C SER A 253 -13.75 -19.53 27.67
N ASP A 254 -14.12 -19.03 26.48
CA ASP A 254 -15.28 -19.53 25.73
C ASP A 254 -15.08 -20.99 25.26
N ASN A 255 -13.87 -21.35 24.84
CA ASN A 255 -13.53 -22.73 24.47
C ASN A 255 -13.63 -23.67 25.69
N MET A 256 -13.06 -23.28 26.83
CA MET A 256 -13.18 -24.02 28.10
C MET A 256 -14.64 -24.15 28.55
N GLN A 257 -15.47 -23.12 28.36
CA GLN A 257 -16.91 -23.21 28.65
C GLN A 257 -17.63 -24.17 27.69
N ALA A 258 -17.30 -24.14 26.39
CA ALA A 258 -17.89 -25.04 25.40
C ALA A 258 -17.55 -26.51 25.68
N GLU A 259 -16.30 -26.80 26.05
CA GLU A 259 -15.88 -28.14 26.44
C GLU A 259 -16.54 -28.61 27.73
N ASN A 260 -16.62 -27.77 28.77
CA ASN A 260 -17.35 -28.08 30.00
C ASN A 260 -18.84 -28.38 29.73
N ARG A 261 -19.53 -27.59 28.89
CA ARG A 261 -20.92 -27.86 28.49
C ARG A 261 -21.05 -29.21 27.76
N LYS A 262 -20.07 -29.57 26.92
CA LYS A 262 -20.06 -30.86 26.22
C LYS A 262 -19.90 -32.02 27.21
N LEU A 263 -18.88 -31.97 28.09
CA LEU A 263 -18.66 -32.96 29.14
C LEU A 263 -19.87 -33.12 30.06
N GLN A 264 -20.55 -32.01 30.41
CA GLN A 264 -21.75 -32.04 31.23
C GLN A 264 -22.94 -32.73 30.53
N ASN A 265 -23.13 -32.50 29.23
CA ASN A 265 -24.13 -33.21 28.43
C ASN A 265 -23.81 -34.72 28.29
N ASP A 266 -22.54 -35.07 28.10
CA ASP A 266 -22.09 -36.47 28.01
C ASP A 266 -22.26 -37.20 29.36
N LEU A 267 -21.98 -36.52 30.48
CA LEU A 267 -22.25 -37.01 31.84
C LEU A 267 -23.76 -37.22 32.08
N GLU A 268 -24.61 -36.30 31.64
CA GLU A 268 -26.06 -36.43 31.79
C GLU A 268 -26.62 -37.59 30.94
N ASN A 269 -26.11 -37.76 29.72
CA ASN A 269 -26.49 -38.86 28.83
C ASN A 269 -26.04 -40.22 29.38
N THR A 270 -24.80 -40.34 29.85
CA THR A 270 -24.29 -41.58 30.47
C THR A 270 -25.06 -41.93 31.74
N ASN A 271 -25.40 -40.96 32.60
CA ASN A 271 -26.27 -41.18 33.76
C ASN A 271 -27.68 -41.65 33.37
N LYS A 272 -28.30 -41.07 32.32
CA LYS A 272 -29.60 -41.55 31.79
C LYS A 272 -29.51 -42.99 31.28
N GLN A 273 -28.42 -43.35 30.61
CA GLN A 273 -28.19 -44.73 30.14
C GLN A 273 -27.97 -45.71 31.29
N LEU A 274 -27.20 -45.33 32.32
CA LEU A 274 -26.98 -46.13 33.53
C LEU A 274 -28.29 -46.37 34.30
N HIS A 275 -29.10 -45.34 34.53
CA HIS A 275 -30.42 -45.51 35.16
C HIS A 275 -31.35 -46.41 34.33
N ALA A 276 -31.35 -46.28 33.00
CA ALA A 276 -32.13 -47.17 32.14
C ALA A 276 -31.62 -48.62 32.14
N ALA A 277 -30.30 -48.84 32.30
CA ALA A 277 -29.71 -50.17 32.43
C ALA A 277 -30.01 -50.80 33.80
N LEU A 278 -29.88 -50.04 34.88
CA LEU A 278 -30.25 -50.46 36.24
C LEU A 278 -31.72 -50.90 36.30
N LYS A 279 -32.63 -50.07 35.79
CA LYS A 279 -34.07 -50.40 35.76
C LYS A 279 -34.37 -51.69 35.00
N ARG A 280 -33.71 -51.94 33.86
CA ARG A 280 -33.85 -53.22 33.13
C ARG A 280 -33.31 -54.40 33.94
N SER A 281 -32.18 -54.23 34.61
CA SER A 281 -31.59 -55.25 35.48
C SER A 281 -32.51 -55.60 36.67
N GLU A 282 -33.15 -54.59 37.28
CA GLU A 282 -34.16 -54.78 38.33
C GLU A 282 -35.39 -55.53 37.79
N GLU A 283 -35.92 -55.13 36.63
CA GLU A 283 -37.04 -55.83 35.96
C GLU A 283 -36.71 -57.29 35.64
N ASP A 284 -35.49 -57.58 35.19
CA ASP A 284 -35.05 -58.94 34.86
C ASP A 284 -34.77 -59.78 36.12
N CYS A 285 -34.23 -59.18 37.19
CA CYS A 285 -34.10 -59.83 38.50
C CYS A 285 -35.47 -60.21 39.08
N ASN A 286 -36.45 -59.30 39.01
CA ASN A 286 -37.83 -59.56 39.43
C ASN A 286 -38.48 -60.70 38.63
N LYS A 287 -38.30 -60.73 37.30
CA LYS A 287 -38.74 -61.87 36.46
C LYS A 287 -38.06 -63.17 36.83
N ALA A 288 -36.74 -63.16 37.08
CA ALA A 288 -35.98 -64.34 37.47
C ALA A 288 -36.45 -64.89 38.84
N GLN A 289 -36.73 -64.01 39.81
CA GLN A 289 -37.30 -64.38 41.10
C GLN A 289 -38.69 -65.01 40.94
N GLU A 290 -39.55 -64.44 40.11
CA GLU A 290 -40.89 -64.96 39.87
C GLU A 290 -40.87 -66.31 39.14
N ASN A 291 -39.99 -66.46 38.14
CA ASN A 291 -39.73 -67.75 37.50
C ASN A 291 -39.20 -68.80 38.50
N ALA A 292 -38.39 -68.41 39.47
CA ALA A 292 -37.91 -69.29 40.53
C ALA A 292 -39.03 -69.71 41.51
N ARG A 293 -39.97 -68.81 41.84
CA ARG A 293 -41.20 -69.17 42.58
C ARG A 293 -42.04 -70.19 41.82
N GLN A 294 -42.32 -69.92 40.54
CA GLN A 294 -43.09 -70.83 39.68
C GLN A 294 -42.39 -72.19 39.52
N ALA A 295 -41.07 -72.22 39.35
CA ALA A 295 -40.31 -73.47 39.30
C ALA A 295 -40.39 -74.26 40.63
N SER A 296 -40.37 -73.58 41.76
CA SER A 296 -40.52 -74.18 43.09
C SER A 296 -41.94 -74.74 43.29
N GLU A 297 -42.97 -74.01 42.85
CA GLU A 297 -44.35 -74.50 42.87
C GLU A 297 -44.52 -75.72 41.95
N LEU A 298 -44.00 -75.67 40.73
CA LEU A 298 -44.00 -76.82 39.81
C LEU A 298 -43.27 -78.02 40.41
N GLN A 299 -42.14 -77.84 41.11
CA GLN A 299 -41.50 -78.94 41.84
C GLN A 299 -42.42 -79.54 42.93
N LEU A 300 -43.11 -78.70 43.71
CA LEU A 300 -44.07 -79.16 44.72
C LEU A 300 -45.24 -79.93 44.10
N GLN A 301 -45.81 -79.40 43.01
CA GLN A 301 -46.84 -80.08 42.23
C GLN A 301 -46.32 -81.41 41.66
N LEU A 302 -45.10 -81.45 41.12
CA LEU A 302 -44.49 -82.64 40.53
C LEU A 302 -44.14 -83.70 41.59
N ALA A 303 -43.71 -83.30 42.79
CA ALA A 303 -43.56 -84.19 43.95
C ALA A 303 -44.93 -84.76 44.39
N THR A 304 -45.97 -83.94 44.40
CA THR A 304 -47.35 -84.35 44.69
C THR A 304 -47.88 -85.32 43.64
N VAL A 305 -47.62 -85.06 42.36
CA VAL A 305 -47.94 -85.95 41.24
C VAL A 305 -47.13 -87.25 41.31
N LYS A 306 -45.83 -87.22 41.67
CA LYS A 306 -45.03 -88.44 41.94
C LYS A 306 -45.64 -89.28 43.07
N LYS A 307 -46.08 -88.66 44.18
CA LYS A 307 -46.76 -89.34 45.30
C LYS A 307 -48.14 -89.88 44.91
N LYS A 308 -48.89 -89.16 44.08
CA LYS A 308 -50.13 -89.68 43.44
C LYS A 308 -49.82 -90.82 42.48
N ASN A 309 -48.74 -90.73 41.69
CA ASN A 309 -48.33 -91.74 40.72
C ASN A 309 -47.78 -93.01 41.38
N THR A 310 -47.11 -92.97 42.54
CA THR A 310 -46.74 -94.21 43.25
C THR A 310 -47.97 -94.90 43.86
N LYS A 311 -48.92 -94.14 44.42
CA LYS A 311 -50.24 -94.67 44.84
C LYS A 311 -51.02 -95.24 43.65
N LEU A 312 -51.05 -94.52 42.52
CA LEU A 312 -51.68 -94.99 41.29
C LEU A 312 -50.95 -96.20 40.72
N LYS A 313 -49.62 -96.28 40.73
CA LYS A 313 -48.84 -97.46 40.27
C LYS A 313 -49.16 -98.70 41.11
N LYS A 314 -49.42 -98.56 42.42
CA LYS A 314 -49.97 -99.62 43.30
C LYS A 314 -51.44 -99.98 43.00
N LYS A 315 -52.27 -99.04 42.51
CA LYS A 315 -53.60 -99.34 41.94
C LYS A 315 -53.50 -99.92 40.52
N ASN A 316 -52.47 -99.56 39.76
CA ASN A 316 -52.26 -99.96 38.38
C ASN A 316 -51.64 -101.36 38.30
N THR A 317 -50.87 -101.83 39.28
CA THR A 317 -50.56 -103.27 39.38
C THR A 317 -51.82 -104.13 39.60
N LYS A 318 -52.86 -103.58 40.25
CA LYS A 318 -54.19 -104.23 40.32
C LYS A 318 -55.00 -104.09 39.01
N LEU A 319 -54.94 -102.96 38.32
CA LEU A 319 -55.69 -102.72 37.06
C LEU A 319 -55.00 -103.27 35.80
N LYS A 320 -53.68 -103.50 35.82
CA LYS A 320 -52.89 -104.10 34.73
C LYS A 320 -53.09 -105.64 34.65
N LYS A 321 -53.80 -106.24 35.60
CA LYS A 321 -54.46 -107.56 35.47
C LYS A 321 -55.84 -107.49 34.79
N LYS A 322 -56.38 -106.30 34.52
CA LYS A 322 -57.75 -106.07 33.98
C LYS A 322 -57.81 -105.25 32.68
N LEU A 323 -56.70 -104.64 32.24
CA LEU A 323 -56.67 -103.77 31.08
C LEU A 323 -55.54 -104.14 30.11
N GLN A 324 -55.57 -105.39 29.64
CA GLN A 324 -54.84 -105.86 28.46
C GLN A 324 -55.81 -105.96 27.27
N ALA A 325 -56.60 -104.89 27.08
CA ALA A 325 -57.55 -104.73 25.98
C ALA A 325 -57.62 -103.25 25.55
N GLN A 326 -57.78 -103.03 24.24
CA GLN A 326 -57.89 -101.77 23.50
C GLN A 326 -56.61 -100.96 23.22
N LYS A 327 -56.66 -100.19 22.11
CA LYS A 327 -55.54 -99.74 21.27
C LYS A 327 -55.62 -98.22 20.92
N ALA A 328 -54.44 -97.63 20.69
CA ALA A 328 -54.02 -96.69 19.63
C ALA A 328 -54.82 -95.42 19.18
N ALA A 329 -54.03 -94.36 18.94
CA ALA A 329 -54.16 -93.24 17.96
C ALA A 329 -55.27 -92.17 18.19
N THR A 330 -55.23 -90.92 17.70
CA THR A 330 -54.36 -90.21 16.71
C THR A 330 -54.25 -88.71 17.09
N GLN A 331 -53.15 -88.01 16.76
CA GLN A 331 -53.12 -86.54 16.68
C GLN A 331 -52.97 -86.07 15.23
N SER A 332 -53.86 -85.19 14.77
CA SER A 332 -53.72 -84.43 13.51
C SER A 332 -54.52 -83.13 13.60
N SER A 333 -53.83 -81.99 13.82
CA SER A 333 -54.44 -80.64 13.81
C SER A 333 -53.40 -79.49 13.84
N GLN A 334 -52.16 -79.73 14.27
CA GLN A 334 -51.18 -78.66 14.52
C GLN A 334 -50.45 -78.10 13.28
N THR A 335 -50.43 -78.83 12.16
CA THR A 335 -49.63 -78.48 10.98
C THR A 335 -50.18 -77.27 10.21
N THR A 336 -51.50 -77.14 10.08
CA THR A 336 -52.13 -76.08 9.26
C THR A 336 -51.95 -74.69 9.88
N THR A 337 -52.17 -74.56 11.20
CA THR A 337 -52.03 -73.30 11.94
C THR A 337 -50.58 -72.81 11.99
N TRP A 338 -49.61 -73.73 12.07
CA TRP A 338 -48.19 -73.40 12.06
C TRP A 338 -47.75 -72.82 10.70
N LEU A 339 -48.22 -73.40 9.60
CA LEU A 339 -47.91 -72.92 8.24
C LEU A 339 -48.49 -71.52 7.97
N GLN A 340 -49.74 -71.27 8.36
CA GLN A 340 -50.35 -69.93 8.26
C GLN A 340 -49.61 -68.89 9.11
N THR A 341 -49.27 -69.24 10.37
CA THR A 341 -48.49 -68.34 11.27
C THR A 341 -47.11 -68.01 10.69
N ARG A 342 -46.50 -68.94 9.95
CA ARG A 342 -45.19 -68.74 9.31
C ARG A 342 -45.27 -67.86 8.07
N ALA A 343 -46.35 -67.95 7.28
CA ALA A 343 -46.60 -67.09 6.12
C ALA A 343 -46.75 -65.61 6.54
N SER A 344 -47.64 -65.30 7.48
CA SER A 344 -47.87 -63.92 7.94
C SER A 344 -46.63 -63.28 8.59
N LYS A 345 -45.73 -64.08 9.16
CA LYS A 345 -44.43 -63.60 9.68
C LYS A 345 -43.43 -63.25 8.58
N LEU A 346 -43.47 -63.93 7.42
CA LEU A 346 -42.63 -63.60 6.28
C LEU A 346 -43.09 -62.29 5.63
N GLU A 347 -44.38 -62.16 5.38
CA GLU A 347 -45.00 -60.96 4.80
C GLU A 347 -44.75 -59.69 5.65
N LEU A 348 -44.87 -59.80 6.98
CA LEU A 348 -44.52 -58.72 7.92
C LEU A 348 -43.03 -58.33 7.84
N ASN A 349 -42.13 -59.29 7.63
CA ASN A 349 -40.70 -59.03 7.52
C ASN A 349 -40.34 -58.39 6.16
N GLU A 350 -41.05 -58.73 5.10
CA GLU A 350 -40.88 -58.15 3.76
C GLU A 350 -41.27 -56.65 3.75
N GLN A 351 -42.42 -56.30 4.35
CA GLN A 351 -42.81 -54.89 4.55
C GLN A 351 -41.79 -54.09 5.38
N ARG A 352 -41.20 -54.72 6.41
CA ARG A 352 -40.12 -54.10 7.21
C ARG A 352 -38.85 -53.90 6.41
N LEU A 353 -38.52 -54.82 5.50
CA LEU A 353 -37.36 -54.73 4.62
C LEU A 353 -37.48 -53.55 3.65
N GLU A 354 -38.60 -53.43 2.94
CA GLU A 354 -38.84 -52.29 2.04
C GLU A 354 -38.90 -50.95 2.77
N THR A 355 -39.50 -50.92 3.98
CA THR A 355 -39.45 -49.73 4.85
C THR A 355 -38.02 -49.35 5.26
N ALA A 356 -37.12 -50.33 5.44
CA ALA A 356 -35.71 -50.07 5.73
C ALA A 356 -34.93 -49.59 4.50
N LYS A 357 -35.26 -50.14 3.32
CA LYS A 357 -34.66 -49.79 2.01
C LYS A 357 -34.91 -48.32 1.64
N LEU A 358 -36.17 -47.86 1.72
CA LEU A 358 -36.53 -46.45 1.52
C LEU A 358 -35.83 -45.51 2.52
N LYS A 359 -35.61 -45.96 3.76
CA LYS A 359 -34.86 -45.18 4.78
C LYS A 359 -33.36 -45.10 4.49
N LEU A 360 -32.78 -46.11 3.83
CA LEU A 360 -31.39 -46.08 3.39
C LEU A 360 -31.23 -45.14 2.18
N GLU A 361 -32.07 -45.27 1.16
CA GLU A 361 -32.08 -44.40 -0.02
C GLU A 361 -32.25 -42.91 0.34
N LEU A 362 -33.12 -42.59 1.31
CA LEU A 362 -33.26 -41.23 1.84
C LEU A 362 -31.99 -40.73 2.58
N ARG A 363 -31.21 -41.62 3.21
CA ARG A 363 -29.94 -41.27 3.84
C ARG A 363 -28.84 -41.07 2.80
N GLU A 364 -28.78 -41.92 1.79
CA GLU A 364 -27.82 -41.87 0.69
C GLU A 364 -27.96 -40.57 -0.11
N ASN A 365 -29.18 -40.18 -0.48
CA ASN A 365 -29.45 -38.89 -1.11
C ASN A 365 -29.02 -37.69 -0.24
N LYS A 366 -29.22 -37.76 1.10
CA LYS A 366 -28.76 -36.73 2.03
C LYS A 366 -27.24 -36.68 2.16
N LEU A 367 -26.56 -37.83 2.09
CA LEU A 367 -25.10 -37.91 2.08
C LEU A 367 -24.52 -37.33 0.79
N SER A 368 -25.03 -37.72 -0.38
CA SER A 368 -24.62 -37.17 -1.68
C SER A 368 -24.82 -35.63 -1.76
N SER A 369 -25.92 -35.12 -1.18
CA SER A 369 -26.13 -33.67 -1.08
C SER A 369 -25.07 -32.97 -0.21
N LYS A 370 -24.70 -33.57 0.93
CA LYS A 370 -23.66 -33.03 1.82
C LYS A 370 -22.26 -33.12 1.19
N GLU A 371 -21.97 -34.22 0.50
CA GLU A 371 -20.71 -34.42 -0.21
C GLU A 371 -20.49 -33.34 -1.28
N LYS A 372 -21.51 -33.05 -2.09
CA LYS A 372 -21.50 -31.94 -3.06
C LYS A 372 -21.34 -30.57 -2.40
N GLU A 373 -21.87 -30.37 -1.20
CA GLU A 373 -21.70 -29.12 -0.45
C GLU A 373 -20.27 -28.98 0.11
N MET A 374 -19.70 -30.07 0.63
CA MET A 374 -18.32 -30.11 1.12
C MET A 374 -17.31 -29.95 -0.02
N GLU A 375 -17.56 -30.52 -1.19
CA GLU A 375 -16.70 -30.37 -2.36
C GLU A 375 -16.68 -28.92 -2.86
N LYS A 376 -17.84 -28.25 -2.91
CA LYS A 376 -17.91 -26.81 -3.20
C LYS A 376 -17.10 -25.97 -2.22
N LYS A 377 -17.12 -26.32 -0.92
CA LYS A 377 -16.32 -25.63 0.11
C LYS A 377 -14.81 -25.88 -0.05
N ARG A 378 -14.41 -27.08 -0.48
CA ARG A 378 -13.00 -27.40 -0.81
C ARG A 378 -12.49 -26.58 -1.97
N VAL A 379 -13.25 -26.53 -3.08
CA VAL A 379 -12.89 -25.73 -4.26
C VAL A 379 -12.77 -24.24 -3.90
N ALA A 380 -13.76 -23.68 -3.18
CA ALA A 380 -13.72 -22.28 -2.77
C ALA A 380 -12.53 -21.92 -1.86
N LEU A 381 -12.14 -22.82 -0.94
CA LEU A 381 -10.94 -22.64 -0.11
C LEU A 381 -9.65 -22.69 -0.95
N GLN A 382 -9.58 -23.59 -1.93
CA GLN A 382 -8.43 -23.71 -2.83
C GLN A 382 -8.29 -22.51 -3.77
N GLU A 383 -9.40 -21.98 -4.29
CA GLU A 383 -9.43 -20.73 -5.06
C GLU A 383 -8.96 -19.53 -4.21
N GLN A 384 -9.43 -19.44 -2.95
CA GLN A 384 -9.01 -18.40 -2.02
C GLN A 384 -7.50 -18.49 -1.67
N GLU A 385 -6.97 -19.69 -1.47
CA GLU A 385 -5.54 -19.90 -1.22
C GLU A 385 -4.69 -19.49 -2.42
N GLN A 386 -5.13 -19.82 -3.64
CA GLN A 386 -4.46 -19.41 -4.87
C GLN A 386 -4.48 -17.88 -5.05
N GLU A 387 -5.61 -17.22 -4.80
CA GLU A 387 -5.71 -15.75 -4.89
C GLU A 387 -4.78 -15.05 -3.88
N GLN A 388 -4.71 -15.54 -2.64
CA GLN A 388 -3.75 -15.03 -1.65
C GLN A 388 -2.29 -15.25 -2.06
N ASN A 389 -1.98 -16.38 -2.71
CA ASN A 389 -0.62 -16.66 -3.19
C ASN A 389 -0.21 -15.77 -4.37
N ASP A 390 -1.14 -15.49 -5.28
CA ASP A 390 -0.96 -14.54 -6.38
C ASP A 390 -0.77 -13.11 -5.87
N GLU A 391 -1.55 -12.68 -4.87
CA GLU A 391 -1.39 -11.38 -4.24
C GLU A 391 -0.06 -11.27 -3.46
N ARG A 392 0.30 -12.30 -2.69
CA ARG A 392 1.62 -12.40 -2.04
C ARG A 392 2.78 -12.30 -3.04
N SER A 393 2.62 -12.88 -4.23
CA SER A 393 3.59 -12.80 -5.32
C SER A 393 3.68 -11.40 -5.91
N ARG A 394 2.55 -10.70 -6.11
CA ARG A 394 2.51 -9.29 -6.52
C ARG A 394 3.19 -8.38 -5.50
N LEU A 395 2.88 -8.52 -4.22
CA LEU A 395 3.49 -7.74 -3.13
C LEU A 395 5.00 -7.99 -3.03
N LYS A 396 5.46 -9.23 -3.21
CA LYS A 396 6.89 -9.56 -3.26
C LYS A 396 7.61 -8.86 -4.43
N ALA A 397 6.98 -8.77 -5.60
CA ALA A 397 7.53 -8.06 -6.75
C ALA A 397 7.57 -6.53 -6.52
N GLN A 398 6.55 -5.94 -5.91
CA GLN A 398 6.54 -4.52 -5.53
C GLN A 398 7.63 -4.19 -4.52
N ARG A 399 7.80 -5.02 -3.48
CA ARG A 399 8.86 -4.85 -2.47
C ARG A 399 10.25 -4.87 -3.11
N PHE A 400 10.52 -5.80 -4.01
CA PHE A 400 11.79 -5.86 -4.75
C PHE A 400 12.07 -4.62 -5.60
N MET A 401 11.03 -3.97 -6.14
CA MET A 401 11.19 -2.69 -6.85
C MET A 401 11.49 -1.54 -5.90
N LEU A 402 10.82 -1.48 -4.74
CA LEU A 402 11.09 -0.48 -3.70
C LEU A 402 12.49 -0.62 -3.11
N ASP A 403 12.93 -1.84 -2.78
CA ASP A 403 14.28 -2.12 -2.25
C ASP A 403 15.38 -1.65 -3.24
N LYS A 404 15.13 -1.79 -4.56
CA LYS A 404 16.02 -1.22 -5.60
C LYS A 404 16.00 0.30 -5.63
N GLU A 405 14.85 0.93 -5.46
CA GLU A 405 14.71 2.39 -5.48
C GLU A 405 15.42 3.01 -4.26
N ILE A 406 15.19 2.45 -3.07
CA ILE A 406 15.87 2.80 -1.82
C ILE A 406 17.39 2.71 -2.01
N LYS A 407 17.89 1.59 -2.52
CA LYS A 407 19.34 1.42 -2.76
C LYS A 407 19.92 2.49 -3.69
N ARG A 408 19.21 2.90 -4.76
CA ARG A 408 19.68 4.00 -5.63
C ARG A 408 19.68 5.35 -4.91
N HIS A 409 18.70 5.60 -4.04
CA HIS A 409 18.67 6.82 -3.21
C HIS A 409 19.83 6.84 -2.21
N ASP A 410 20.14 5.72 -1.55
CA ASP A 410 21.27 5.60 -0.63
C ASP A 410 22.61 5.78 -1.38
N GLU A 411 22.80 5.07 -2.49
CA GLU A 411 23.99 5.22 -3.35
C GLU A 411 24.16 6.69 -3.77
N LYS A 412 23.10 7.35 -4.24
CA LYS A 412 23.15 8.78 -4.59
C LYS A 412 23.47 9.68 -3.38
N ALA A 413 22.84 9.46 -2.23
CA ALA A 413 23.07 10.26 -1.03
C ALA A 413 24.53 10.16 -0.55
N THR A 414 25.15 8.99 -0.68
CA THR A 414 26.58 8.84 -0.38
C THR A 414 27.47 9.58 -1.37
N THR A 415 27.16 9.57 -2.67
CA THR A 415 27.92 10.35 -3.68
C THR A 415 27.74 11.86 -3.51
N ASP A 416 26.53 12.34 -3.21
CA ASP A 416 26.25 13.76 -2.98
C ASP A 416 26.97 14.25 -1.70
N LYS A 417 27.03 13.41 -0.65
CA LYS A 417 27.81 13.68 0.57
C LYS A 417 29.31 13.76 0.30
N GLN A 418 29.88 12.80 -0.45
CA GLN A 418 31.30 12.81 -0.80
C GLN A 418 31.66 14.05 -1.64
N ALA A 419 30.83 14.41 -2.63
CA ALA A 419 31.04 15.61 -3.44
C ALA A 419 31.03 16.89 -2.59
N HIS A 420 30.11 17.00 -1.63
CA HIS A 420 30.07 18.13 -0.68
C HIS A 420 31.29 18.16 0.25
N GLU A 421 31.74 17.01 0.77
CA GLU A 421 32.98 16.93 1.57
C GLU A 421 34.21 17.36 0.77
N THR A 422 34.30 17.00 -0.52
CA THR A 422 35.36 17.46 -1.43
C THR A 422 35.33 18.97 -1.66
N ASP A 423 34.18 19.55 -2.04
CA ASP A 423 34.00 21.00 -2.21
C ASP A 423 34.36 21.77 -0.92
N MET A 424 33.98 21.25 0.25
CA MET A 424 34.36 21.86 1.53
C MET A 424 35.86 21.77 1.85
N MET A 425 36.58 20.75 1.36
CA MET A 425 38.05 20.70 1.45
C MET A 425 38.71 21.68 0.48
N GLU A 426 38.23 21.77 -0.76
CA GLU A 426 38.73 22.74 -1.75
C GLU A 426 38.53 24.19 -1.26
N ARG A 427 37.36 24.51 -0.70
CA ARG A 427 37.08 25.82 -0.11
C ARG A 427 38.01 26.16 1.06
N LYS A 428 38.33 25.19 1.93
CA LYS A 428 39.32 25.40 3.01
C LYS A 428 40.71 25.67 2.43
N ALA A 429 41.16 24.89 1.45
CA ALA A 429 42.45 25.11 0.80
C ALA A 429 42.54 26.49 0.12
N MET A 430 41.47 26.94 -0.54
CA MET A 430 41.40 28.30 -1.11
C MET A 430 41.46 29.39 -0.04
N LEU A 431 40.79 29.21 1.12
CA LEU A 431 40.89 30.15 2.24
C LEU A 431 42.32 30.21 2.82
N ASP A 432 42.98 29.06 2.97
CA ASP A 432 44.37 28.97 3.43
C ASP A 432 45.37 29.59 2.43
N GLU A 433 45.03 29.63 1.14
CA GLU A 433 45.83 30.34 0.13
C GLU A 433 45.58 31.86 0.18
N ILE A 434 44.34 32.28 0.42
CA ILE A 434 43.97 33.70 0.59
C ILE A 434 44.64 34.30 1.83
N THR A 435 44.68 33.59 2.96
CA THR A 435 45.36 34.07 4.18
C THR A 435 46.86 34.21 3.93
N LYS A 436 47.54 33.21 3.35
CA LYS A 436 48.96 33.31 2.97
C LYS A 436 49.25 34.51 2.06
N LYS A 437 48.39 34.77 1.05
CA LYS A 437 48.52 35.93 0.17
C LYS A 437 48.33 37.26 0.91
N LYS A 438 47.40 37.32 1.87
CA LYS A 438 47.17 38.49 2.72
C LYS A 438 48.38 38.78 3.62
N ASP A 439 48.96 37.75 4.24
CA ASP A 439 50.12 37.90 5.12
C ASP A 439 51.37 38.33 4.32
N ALA A 440 51.54 37.77 3.10
CA ALA A 440 52.59 38.21 2.18
C ALA A 440 52.41 39.67 1.72
N LEU A 441 51.18 40.13 1.47
CA LEU A 441 50.89 41.53 1.16
C LEU A 441 51.22 42.46 2.32
N ALA A 442 50.84 42.11 3.55
CA ALA A 442 51.20 42.88 4.75
C ALA A 442 52.73 42.96 4.97
N SER A 443 53.46 41.87 4.69
CA SER A 443 54.94 41.88 4.68
C SER A 443 55.51 42.77 3.56
N HIS A 444 54.86 42.86 2.40
CA HIS A 444 55.29 43.74 1.31
C HIS A 444 55.01 45.22 1.63
N GLU A 445 53.90 45.53 2.30
CA GLU A 445 53.60 46.89 2.76
C GLU A 445 54.63 47.38 3.80
N SER A 446 54.99 46.58 4.81
CA SER A 446 56.03 46.98 5.78
C SER A 446 57.43 47.12 5.16
N LEU A 447 57.78 46.29 4.17
CA LEU A 447 59.01 46.45 3.37
C LEU A 447 58.98 47.73 2.53
N LYS A 448 57.81 48.13 2.02
CA LYS A 448 57.66 49.39 1.28
C LYS A 448 57.79 50.60 2.20
N GLU A 449 57.16 50.59 3.37
CA GLU A 449 57.29 51.67 4.36
C GLU A 449 58.74 51.87 4.81
N THR A 450 59.46 50.78 5.11
CA THR A 450 60.88 50.85 5.46
C THR A 450 61.75 51.32 4.30
N ALA A 451 61.46 50.92 3.06
CA ALA A 451 62.15 51.44 1.88
C ALA A 451 61.89 52.94 1.65
N ASP A 452 60.68 53.43 1.91
CA ASP A 452 60.32 54.84 1.77
C ASP A 452 60.92 55.72 2.89
N ASP A 453 61.04 55.22 4.13
CA ASP A 453 61.82 55.88 5.19
C ASP A 453 63.31 55.96 4.85
N TRP A 454 63.90 54.88 4.31
CA TRP A 454 65.28 54.90 3.81
C TRP A 454 65.50 55.95 2.71
N LYS A 455 64.58 56.06 1.74
CA LYS A 455 64.63 57.14 0.72
C LYS A 455 64.59 58.52 1.38
N GLN A 456 63.70 58.75 2.35
CA GLN A 456 63.66 60.03 3.07
C GLN A 456 64.95 60.32 3.87
N LYS A 457 65.61 59.30 4.42
CA LYS A 457 66.92 59.45 5.08
C LYS A 457 68.01 59.82 4.08
N CYS A 458 68.04 59.19 2.90
CA CYS A 458 68.97 59.56 1.82
C CYS A 458 68.76 61.00 1.36
N ILE A 459 67.51 61.42 1.08
CA ILE A 459 67.18 62.80 0.68
C ILE A 459 67.60 63.81 1.76
N ARG A 460 67.40 63.50 3.04
CA ARG A 460 67.89 64.36 4.14
C ARG A 460 69.41 64.47 4.16
N ALA A 461 70.13 63.35 4.07
CA ALA A 461 71.59 63.33 4.04
C ALA A 461 72.17 64.07 2.81
N GLU A 462 71.54 63.96 1.64
CA GLU A 462 71.91 64.71 0.43
C GLU A 462 71.71 66.23 0.62
N ASN A 463 70.58 66.64 1.20
CA ASN A 463 70.31 68.04 1.51
C ASN A 463 71.26 68.60 2.57
N GLU A 464 71.60 67.83 3.60
CA GLU A 464 72.60 68.18 4.62
C GLU A 464 74.00 68.30 4.01
N ALA A 465 74.40 67.37 3.14
CA ALA A 465 75.66 67.44 2.41
C ALA A 465 75.73 68.63 1.43
N ALA A 466 74.62 68.96 0.76
CA ALA A 466 74.51 70.16 -0.07
C ALA A 466 74.62 71.43 0.79
N ALA A 467 73.91 71.51 1.91
CA ALA A 467 73.99 72.62 2.86
C ALA A 467 75.39 72.79 3.46
N ALA A 468 76.12 71.70 3.70
CA ALA A 468 77.51 71.72 4.15
C ALA A 468 78.51 72.15 3.06
N ARG A 469 78.18 71.98 1.76
CA ARG A 469 78.99 72.49 0.65
C ARG A 469 78.85 73.99 0.43
N VAL A 470 77.70 74.59 0.76
CA VAL A 470 77.50 76.05 0.64
C VAL A 470 78.57 76.88 1.37
N PRO A 471 78.85 76.68 2.68
CA PRO A 471 79.91 77.42 3.36
C PRO A 471 81.31 77.10 2.84
N TYR A 472 81.57 75.87 2.35
CA TYR A 472 82.85 75.54 1.71
C TYR A 472 83.07 76.34 0.42
N ALA A 473 82.05 76.43 -0.46
CA ALA A 473 82.14 77.26 -1.67
C ALA A 473 82.25 78.77 -1.35
N THR A 474 81.64 79.22 -0.25
CA THR A 474 81.80 80.61 0.24
C THR A 474 83.21 80.87 0.78
N LEU A 475 83.84 79.89 1.45
CA LEU A 475 85.22 79.98 1.92
C LEU A 475 86.24 79.91 0.78
N GLU A 476 85.99 79.07 -0.23
CA GLU A 476 86.82 78.95 -1.44
C GLU A 476 86.79 80.26 -2.25
N SER A 477 85.61 80.90 -2.37
CA SER A 477 85.47 82.23 -2.99
C SER A 477 86.20 83.35 -2.23
N LEU A 478 86.32 83.24 -0.90
CA LEU A 478 87.11 84.15 -0.06
C LEU A 478 88.62 83.89 -0.12
N GLN A 479 89.04 82.78 -0.75
CA GLN A 479 90.43 82.40 -0.89
C GLN A 479 91.04 82.89 -2.21
N ASP A 480 90.20 83.23 -3.20
CA ASP A 480 90.60 83.84 -4.48
C ASP A 480 90.66 85.39 -4.45
N GLU A 481 90.24 86.04 -3.35
CA GLU A 481 90.31 87.51 -3.15
C GLU A 481 91.52 87.97 -2.29
N ASN A 482 92.53 87.11 -2.08
CA ASN A 482 93.67 87.36 -1.17
C ASN A 482 95.01 86.89 -1.78
#